data_AF-A0A920KR79-F1
#
_entry.id   AF-A0A920KR79-F1
#
_cell.length_a   1.000
_cell.length_b   1.000
_cell.length_c   1.000
_cell.angle_alpha   90.00
_cell.angle_beta   90.00
_cell.angle_gamma   90.00
#
_symmetry.space_group_name_H-M   'P 1'
#
loop_
_entity.id
_entity.type
_entity.pdbx_description
1 polymer ?
#
loop_
_entity_poly.entity_id
_entity_poly.type
_entity_poly.pdbx_seq_one_letter_code
_entity_poly.pdbx_strand_id
1 'polypeptide(L)'
;MYNTKDLESDQKELFSLLSEFPNTLSISAHSHTQNNTFFHEESSHWQGEVPHHHFNVGTTSGNWWNGVRDENDIPLTMMRDGTPNGYSYITFNGTQYIIDWKVSGKPEDYRMNIHTPRG
;
A
#
# COMPACT_ATOMS: atom_id res chain seq x y z
N MET A 1 -21.67 -3.13 11.71
CA MET A 1 -20.61 -3.94 12.35
C MET A 1 -20.28 -5.06 11.40
N TYR A 2 -19.06 -5.11 10.86
CA TYR A 2 -18.60 -6.28 10.12
C TYR A 2 -18.38 -7.43 11.10
N ASN A 3 -18.87 -8.61 10.75
CA ASN A 3 -18.71 -9.81 11.57
C ASN A 3 -17.24 -10.27 11.45
N THR A 4 -16.46 -10.11 12.51
CA THR A 4 -15.02 -10.42 12.51
C THR A 4 -14.72 -11.89 12.25
N LYS A 5 -15.68 -12.80 12.51
CA LYS A 5 -15.56 -14.23 12.20
C LYS A 5 -15.42 -14.50 10.70
N ASP A 6 -16.12 -13.75 9.86
CA ASP A 6 -16.14 -14.01 8.42
C ASP A 6 -14.81 -13.55 7.78
N LEU A 7 -14.26 -12.43 8.25
CA LEU A 7 -12.96 -11.90 7.79
C LEU A 7 -11.79 -12.84 8.09
N GLU A 8 -11.79 -13.49 9.26
CA GLU A 8 -10.74 -14.43 9.61
C GLU A 8 -10.83 -15.73 8.79
N SER A 9 -12.06 -16.17 8.47
CA SER A 9 -12.30 -17.33 7.60
C SER A 9 -11.83 -17.05 6.17
N ASP A 10 -12.20 -15.90 5.61
CA ASP A 10 -11.82 -15.49 4.25
C ASP A 10 -10.29 -15.36 4.12
N GLN A 11 -9.63 -14.81 5.15
CA GLN A 11 -8.18 -14.70 5.18
C GLN A 11 -7.50 -16.08 5.16
N LYS A 12 -7.99 -17.04 5.96
CA LYS A 12 -7.46 -18.41 5.99
C LYS A 12 -7.62 -19.12 4.65
N GLU A 13 -8.78 -18.97 4.03
CA GLU A 13 -9.05 -19.55 2.71
C GLU A 13 -8.10 -18.97 1.66
N LEU A 14 -7.93 -17.64 1.63
CA LEU A 14 -6.98 -16.98 0.73
C LEU A 14 -5.55 -17.47 0.96
N PHE A 15 -5.09 -17.56 2.21
CA PHE A 15 -3.74 -18.03 2.52
C PHE A 15 -3.53 -19.51 2.17
N SER A 16 -4.56 -20.34 2.33
CA SER A 16 -4.51 -21.73 1.86
C SER A 16 -4.32 -21.80 0.34
N LEU A 17 -5.02 -20.97 -0.44
CA LEU A 17 -4.87 -20.93 -1.90
C LEU A 17 -3.48 -20.43 -2.33
N LEU A 18 -2.91 -19.49 -1.58
CA LEU A 18 -1.58 -18.95 -1.88
C LEU A 18 -0.44 -19.88 -1.46
N SER A 19 -0.69 -20.84 -0.56
CA SER A 19 0.34 -21.73 0.01
C SER A 19 1.05 -22.62 -1.03
N GLU A 20 0.40 -22.91 -2.16
CA GLU A 20 0.98 -23.70 -3.25
C GLU A 20 2.02 -22.93 -4.06
N PHE A 21 2.12 -21.60 -3.88
CA PHE A 21 2.97 -20.71 -4.65
C PHE A 21 4.10 -20.13 -3.78
N PRO A 22 5.38 -20.42 -4.08
CA PRO A 22 6.49 -20.02 -3.22
C PRO A 22 6.82 -18.53 -3.25
N ASN A 23 6.32 -17.78 -4.24
CA ASN A 23 6.57 -16.34 -4.38
C ASN A 23 5.24 -15.65 -4.73
N THR A 24 4.67 -14.94 -3.78
CA THR A 24 3.37 -14.27 -3.92
C THR A 24 3.45 -12.82 -3.45
N LEU A 25 2.63 -11.98 -4.08
CA LEU A 25 2.42 -10.57 -3.73
C LEU A 25 0.94 -10.30 -3.92
N SER A 26 0.24 -9.80 -2.91
CA SER A 26 -1.15 -9.38 -3.05
C SER A 26 -1.24 -7.85 -3.02
N ILE A 27 -2.08 -7.29 -3.88
CA ILE A 27 -2.26 -5.85 -4.02
C ILE A 27 -3.73 -5.50 -3.79
N SER A 28 -3.99 -4.54 -2.92
CA SER A 28 -5.33 -3.95 -2.70
C SER A 28 -5.28 -2.43 -2.85
N ALA A 29 -6.45 -1.78 -2.88
CA ALA A 29 -6.59 -0.34 -3.02
C ALA A 29 -7.83 0.14 -2.23
N HIS A 30 -8.54 1.16 -2.73
CA HIS A 30 -9.81 1.68 -2.21
C HIS A 30 -9.72 2.43 -0.86
N SER A 31 -8.75 2.15 0.00
CA SER A 31 -8.70 2.74 1.36
C SER A 31 -8.18 4.17 1.42
N HIS A 32 -7.65 4.72 0.32
CA HIS A 32 -7.00 6.05 0.29
C HIS A 32 -5.89 6.19 1.33
N THR A 33 -5.11 5.13 1.46
CA THR A 33 -3.91 5.01 2.29
C THR A 33 -2.89 4.17 1.52
N GLN A 34 -1.62 4.28 1.89
CA GLN A 34 -0.56 3.43 1.40
C GLN A 34 -0.02 2.59 2.56
N ASN A 35 -0.01 1.27 2.42
CA ASN A 35 0.42 0.38 3.49
C ASN A 35 1.14 -0.86 2.95
N ASN A 36 2.19 -1.27 3.65
CA ASN A 36 2.92 -2.52 3.41
C ASN A 36 2.70 -3.41 4.63
N THR A 37 2.00 -4.52 4.44
CA THR A 37 1.76 -5.51 5.51
C THR A 37 2.47 -6.80 5.17
N PHE A 38 3.24 -7.30 6.13
CA PHE A 38 3.89 -8.60 6.04
C PHE A 38 3.18 -9.56 6.98
N PHE A 39 2.65 -10.63 6.40
CA PHE A 39 1.94 -11.68 7.13
C PHE A 39 2.94 -12.80 7.47
N HIS A 40 3.09 -13.08 8.77
CA HIS A 40 4.00 -14.10 9.31
C HIS A 40 3.22 -15.26 9.89
N GLU A 41 3.80 -16.45 9.92
CA GLU A 41 3.20 -17.65 10.53
C GLU A 41 2.81 -17.43 12.01
N GLU A 42 3.64 -16.72 12.77
CA GLU A 42 3.42 -16.50 14.21
C GLU A 42 2.30 -15.49 14.52
N SER A 43 2.01 -14.57 13.60
CA SER A 43 1.12 -13.42 13.85
C SER A 43 -0.12 -13.39 12.95
N SER A 44 -0.15 -14.22 11.92
CA SER A 44 -1.23 -14.33 10.95
C SER A 44 -1.32 -15.78 10.47
N HIS A 45 -2.49 -16.22 10.01
CA HIS A 45 -2.69 -17.61 9.56
C HIS A 45 -1.92 -17.99 8.27
N TRP A 46 -0.87 -17.26 7.95
CA TRP A 46 0.05 -17.50 6.85
C TRP A 46 0.85 -18.77 7.12
N GLN A 47 1.06 -19.59 6.09
CA GLN A 47 1.67 -20.92 6.22
C GLN A 47 3.04 -21.03 5.54
N GLY A 48 3.50 -19.96 4.85
CA GLY A 48 4.79 -19.95 4.17
C GLY A 48 5.94 -19.54 5.08
N GLU A 49 7.12 -20.12 4.88
CA GLU A 49 8.34 -19.79 5.64
C GLU A 49 8.75 -18.31 5.48
N VAL A 50 8.52 -17.73 4.29
CA VAL A 50 8.79 -16.32 4.01
C VAL A 50 7.51 -15.51 4.22
N PRO A 51 7.56 -14.34 4.89
CA PRO A 51 6.36 -13.54 5.13
C PRO A 51 5.69 -13.10 3.83
N HIS A 52 4.37 -13.27 3.74
CA HIS A 52 3.60 -12.83 2.58
C HIS A 52 3.44 -11.31 2.58
N HIS A 53 3.85 -10.66 1.50
CA HIS A 53 3.72 -9.21 1.37
C HIS A 53 2.37 -8.84 0.74
N HIS A 54 1.60 -8.03 1.47
CA HIS A 54 0.42 -7.35 1.00
C HIS A 54 0.67 -5.85 0.88
N PHE A 55 0.57 -5.33 -0.33
CA PHE A 55 0.70 -3.91 -0.62
C PHE A 55 -0.66 -3.29 -0.90
N ASN A 56 -1.13 -2.43 0.01
CA ASN A 56 -2.30 -1.59 -0.24
C ASN A 56 -1.82 -0.29 -0.89
N VAL A 57 -2.09 -0.15 -2.19
CA VAL A 57 -1.61 0.97 -3.01
C VAL A 57 -2.35 2.26 -2.68
N GLY A 58 -1.59 3.36 -2.64
CA GLY A 58 -2.14 4.70 -2.54
C GLY A 58 -2.91 5.11 -3.81
N THR A 59 -3.47 6.32 -3.80
CA THR A 59 -4.32 6.79 -4.91
C THR A 59 -3.75 8.03 -5.58
N THR A 60 -3.96 8.13 -6.89
CA THR A 60 -3.60 9.32 -7.68
C THR A 60 -4.46 10.53 -7.35
N SER A 61 -5.69 10.28 -6.88
CA SER A 61 -6.60 11.32 -6.42
C SER A 61 -6.34 11.79 -4.99
N GLY A 62 -5.37 11.20 -4.27
CA GLY A 62 -5.24 11.37 -2.82
C GLY A 62 -6.59 11.19 -2.13
N ASN A 63 -6.94 12.08 -1.20
CA ASN A 63 -8.24 12.07 -0.52
C ASN A 63 -9.38 12.66 -1.39
N TRP A 64 -9.65 12.04 -2.55
CA TRP A 64 -10.71 12.40 -3.52
C TRP A 64 -10.58 13.80 -4.14
N TRP A 65 -9.39 14.19 -4.58
CA TRP A 65 -9.11 15.49 -5.23
C TRP A 65 -9.49 16.70 -4.35
N ASN A 66 -9.58 16.49 -3.03
CA ASN A 66 -9.81 17.55 -2.08
C ASN A 66 -8.47 18.17 -1.66
N GLY A 67 -8.50 19.48 -1.37
CA GLY A 67 -7.34 20.21 -0.89
C GLY A 67 -7.19 21.57 -1.56
N VAL A 68 -6.15 22.29 -1.14
CA VAL A 68 -5.72 23.53 -1.79
C VAL A 68 -5.14 23.17 -3.15
N ARG A 69 -5.53 23.90 -4.19
CA ARG A 69 -4.99 23.69 -5.54
C ARG A 69 -3.63 24.37 -5.68
N ASP A 70 -2.75 23.75 -6.46
CA ASP A 70 -1.47 24.32 -6.82
C ASP A 70 -1.61 25.36 -7.96
N GLU A 71 -0.47 25.86 -8.44
CA GLU A 71 -0.39 26.83 -9.54
C GLU A 71 -0.96 26.33 -10.87
N ASN A 72 -1.11 25.00 -11.03
CA ASN A 72 -1.67 24.36 -12.21
C ASN A 72 -3.15 23.96 -12.02
N ASP A 73 -3.80 24.47 -10.97
CA ASP A 73 -5.19 24.16 -10.59
C ASP A 73 -5.39 22.68 -10.19
N ILE A 74 -4.32 21.97 -9.80
CA ILE A 74 -4.37 20.59 -9.35
C ILE A 74 -4.44 20.55 -7.81
N PRO A 75 -5.42 19.86 -7.21
CA PRO A 75 -5.48 19.72 -5.76
C PRO A 75 -4.23 19.04 -5.18
N LEU A 76 -3.57 19.71 -4.24
CA LEU A 76 -2.55 19.14 -3.37
C LEU A 76 -3.26 18.23 -2.36
N THR A 77 -3.46 16.99 -2.76
CA THR A 77 -4.32 16.06 -2.05
C THR A 77 -3.48 15.01 -1.32
N MET A 78 -3.41 15.16 0.00
CA MET A 78 -2.74 14.20 0.88
C MET A 78 -3.72 13.09 1.25
N MET A 79 -3.26 11.84 1.20
CA MET A 79 -3.99 10.70 1.75
C MET A 79 -4.07 10.77 3.27
N ARG A 80 -4.97 9.97 3.86
CA ARG A 80 -5.27 10.01 5.30
C ARG A 80 -4.06 9.64 6.18
N ASP A 81 -3.16 8.84 5.64
CA ASP A 81 -1.89 8.40 6.25
C ASP A 81 -0.75 9.42 6.08
N GLY A 82 -1.00 10.55 5.41
CA GLY A 82 0.03 11.55 5.11
C GLY A 82 0.87 11.23 3.87
N THR A 83 0.48 10.26 3.05
CA THR A 83 1.13 10.01 1.75
C THR A 83 0.62 11.03 0.70
N PRO A 84 1.48 11.78 -0.01
CA PRO A 84 1.04 12.65 -1.11
C PRO A 84 0.44 11.83 -2.25
N ASN A 85 -0.50 12.41 -2.99
CA ASN A 85 -1.05 11.76 -4.17
C ASN A 85 0.00 11.47 -5.25
N GLY A 86 -0.21 10.37 -5.94
CA GLY A 86 0.82 9.79 -6.79
C GLY A 86 0.40 8.44 -7.34
N TYR A 87 1.39 7.64 -7.70
CA TYR A 87 1.19 6.32 -8.26
C TYR A 87 2.41 5.44 -8.02
N SER A 88 2.21 4.13 -8.02
CA SER A 88 3.28 3.15 -7.84
C SER A 88 3.83 2.63 -9.16
N TYR A 89 5.14 2.45 -9.23
CA TYR A 89 5.79 1.55 -10.16
C TYR A 89 6.16 0.27 -9.45
N ILE A 90 5.93 -0.88 -10.09
CA ILE A 90 6.44 -2.17 -9.63
C ILE A 90 7.35 -2.72 -10.71
N THR A 91 8.62 -2.89 -10.38
CA THR A 91 9.63 -3.47 -11.27
C THR A 91 9.92 -4.89 -10.82
N PHE A 92 9.74 -5.86 -11.71
CA PHE A 92 10.00 -7.27 -11.44
C PHE A 92 11.32 -7.72 -12.07
N ASN A 93 12.11 -8.49 -11.32
CA ASN A 93 13.28 -9.22 -11.79
C ASN A 93 13.17 -10.68 -11.34
N GLY A 94 12.63 -11.53 -12.21
CA GLY A 94 12.26 -12.90 -11.84
C GLY A 94 11.19 -12.89 -10.74
N THR A 95 11.52 -13.45 -9.58
CA THR A 95 10.63 -13.50 -8.40
C THR A 95 10.80 -12.33 -7.45
N GLN A 96 11.78 -11.46 -7.68
CA GLN A 96 12.03 -10.26 -6.87
C GLN A 96 11.32 -9.05 -7.47
N TYR A 97 10.96 -8.09 -6.62
CA TYR A 97 10.36 -6.85 -7.07
C TYR A 97 10.76 -5.66 -6.20
N ILE A 98 10.66 -4.48 -6.79
CA ILE A 98 10.80 -3.19 -6.11
C ILE A 98 9.51 -2.40 -6.36
N ILE A 99 8.97 -1.80 -5.30
CA ILE A 99 7.80 -0.92 -5.37
C ILE A 99 8.24 0.51 -5.08
N ASP A 100 8.03 1.38 -6.06
CA ASP A 100 8.41 2.79 -6.01
C ASP A 100 7.17 3.67 -6.05
N TRP A 101 6.99 4.55 -5.06
CA TRP A 101 5.97 5.60 -5.12
C TRP A 101 6.52 6.84 -5.81
N LYS A 102 5.80 7.32 -6.84
CA LYS A 102 6.07 8.58 -7.53
C LYS A 102 5.00 9.60 -7.14
N VAL A 103 5.43 10.66 -6.46
CA VAL A 103 4.55 11.78 -6.13
C VAL A 103 4.23 12.59 -7.39
N SER A 104 2.95 12.87 -7.59
CA SER A 104 2.47 13.67 -8.73
C SER A 104 3.10 15.07 -8.73
N GLY A 105 3.58 15.51 -9.89
CA GLY A 105 4.17 16.84 -10.06
C GLY A 105 5.51 17.09 -9.34
N LYS A 106 6.09 16.07 -8.69
CA LYS A 106 7.42 16.16 -8.07
C LYS A 106 8.50 15.48 -8.91
N PRO A 107 9.79 15.82 -8.72
CA PRO A 107 10.92 15.09 -9.29
C PRO A 107 10.93 13.59 -8.93
N GLU A 108 11.69 12.77 -9.64
CA GLU A 108 11.76 11.31 -9.43
C GLU A 108 12.50 10.90 -8.15
N ASP A 109 13.45 11.72 -7.72
CA ASP A 109 14.19 11.60 -6.47
C ASP A 109 13.40 12.07 -5.23
N TYR A 110 12.20 12.65 -5.43
CA TYR A 110 11.32 13.02 -4.34
C TYR A 110 10.58 11.79 -3.79
N ARG A 111 10.98 11.34 -2.59
CA ARG A 111 10.44 10.15 -1.93
C ARG A 111 9.72 10.49 -0.63
N MET A 112 10.40 10.36 0.51
CA MET A 112 9.85 10.58 1.85
C MET A 112 10.25 11.94 2.40
N ASN A 113 9.34 12.60 3.11
CA ASN A 113 9.65 13.77 3.93
C ASN A 113 9.40 13.43 5.39
N ILE A 114 10.33 13.85 6.26
CA ILE A 114 10.19 13.72 7.71
C ILE A 114 10.03 15.13 8.28
N HIS A 115 8.92 15.38 8.95
CA HIS A 115 8.67 16.64 9.66
C HIS A 115 8.65 16.38 11.16
N THR A 116 9.36 17.21 11.91
CA THR A 116 9.27 17.26 13.37
C THR A 116 8.48 18.50 13.80
N PRO A 117 7.64 18.43 14.84
CA PRO A 117 7.00 19.62 15.40
C PRO A 117 8.07 20.62 15.83
N ARG A 118 7.87 21.90 15.49
CA ARG A 118 8.67 22.97 16.10
C ARG A 118 8.03 23.27 17.46
N GLY A 119 8.81 23.08 18.51
CA GLY A 119 8.45 23.48 19.88
C GLY A 119 8.48 24.99 20.07
#